data_AF-A0A813EK11-F1
#
_entry.id   AF-A0A813EK11-F1
#
_cell.length_a   1.000
_cell.length_b   1.000
_cell.length_c   1.000
_cell.angle_alpha   90.00
_cell.angle_beta   90.00
_cell.angle_gamma   90.00
#
_symmetry.space_group_name_H-M   'P 1'
#
loop_
_entity.id
_entity.type
_entity.pdbx_description
1 polymer ?
#
loop_
_entity_poly.entity_id
_entity_poly.type
_entity_poly.pdbx_seq_one_letter_code
_entity_poly.pdbx_strand_id
1 'polypeptide(L)'
;MWAERHELILSQKRGAGWWLWKPQLILQTLKDPAVPWNRGVVLWVDAGNYLHADPRPLLSTALQGSDVTALRLKWCLEVEWTSEVTLRRLNMSDRYALMDRPQLGAYFLAFRKSEVSIAFVEEWLRLSQDPVALLGSAASKLDSEDEGSNLPATKDDNETHPMFQTHQADQSIFSLLFKDLGFRAISLEEGHNVVTLDRWRV
;
A
#
# COMPACT_ATOMS: atom_id res chain seq x y z
N MET A 1 -9.64 -15.93 16.24
CA MET A 1 -9.95 -14.57 15.72
C MET A 1 -9.00 -14.22 14.56
N TRP A 2 -9.27 -13.19 13.73
CA TRP A 2 -8.41 -12.87 12.56
C TRP A 2 -6.96 -12.56 12.96
N ALA A 3 -6.75 -11.86 14.07
CA ALA A 3 -5.41 -11.53 14.57
C ALA A 3 -4.59 -12.79 14.95
N GLU A 4 -5.18 -13.75 15.64
CA GLU A 4 -4.52 -15.02 16.03
C GLU A 4 -4.02 -15.79 14.80
N ARG A 5 -4.79 -15.81 13.71
CA ARG A 5 -4.39 -16.49 12.46
C ARG A 5 -3.20 -15.81 11.76
N HIS A 6 -2.89 -14.58 12.11
CA HIS A 6 -1.81 -13.78 11.52
C HIS A 6 -0.77 -13.36 12.55
N GLU A 7 -0.70 -14.04 13.70
CA GLU A 7 0.19 -13.69 14.82
C GLU A 7 1.67 -13.62 14.39
N LEU A 8 2.10 -14.52 13.51
CA LEU A 8 3.46 -14.55 12.97
C LEU A 8 3.86 -13.23 12.31
N ILE A 9 2.94 -12.62 11.53
CA ILE A 9 3.16 -11.33 10.90
C ILE A 9 2.90 -10.21 11.90
N LEU A 10 1.78 -10.23 12.63
CA LEU A 10 1.35 -9.14 13.52
C LEU A 10 2.26 -8.93 14.74
N SER A 11 3.05 -9.93 15.13
CA SER A 11 4.07 -9.81 16.18
C SER A 11 5.35 -9.08 15.73
N GLN A 12 5.54 -8.86 14.44
CA GLN A 12 6.73 -8.19 13.91
C GLN A 12 6.72 -6.68 14.24
N LYS A 13 7.83 -6.16 14.76
CA LYS A 13 7.94 -4.74 15.15
C LYS A 13 7.75 -3.77 13.99
N ARG A 14 8.32 -4.08 12.82
CA ARG A 14 8.25 -3.21 11.64
C ARG A 14 6.80 -3.05 11.22
N GLY A 15 6.34 -1.80 11.13
CA GLY A 15 4.98 -1.48 10.72
C GLY A 15 3.88 -2.09 11.60
N ALA A 16 4.20 -2.49 12.85
CA ALA A 16 3.31 -3.25 13.73
C ALA A 16 2.69 -4.46 13.02
N GLY A 17 3.54 -5.24 12.36
CA GLY A 17 3.16 -6.37 11.54
C GLY A 17 3.10 -6.07 10.05
N TRP A 18 4.15 -5.42 9.53
CA TRP A 18 4.32 -5.12 8.11
C TRP A 18 3.09 -4.45 7.48
N TRP A 19 2.38 -3.65 8.29
CA TRP A 19 1.16 -2.94 7.91
C TRP A 19 0.01 -3.83 7.43
N LEU A 20 0.02 -5.14 7.68
CA LEU A 20 -1.07 -6.07 7.33
C LEU A 20 -2.43 -5.62 7.90
N TRP A 21 -2.41 -4.96 9.06
CA TRP A 21 -3.60 -4.42 9.73
C TRP A 21 -4.26 -3.24 9.01
N LYS A 22 -3.53 -2.50 8.16
CA LYS A 22 -4.02 -1.30 7.46
C LYS A 22 -5.15 -1.63 6.47
N PRO A 23 -5.00 -2.55 5.49
CA PRO A 23 -6.09 -2.92 4.60
C PRO A 23 -7.30 -3.51 5.37
N GLN A 24 -7.06 -4.25 6.46
CA GLN A 24 -8.12 -4.76 7.32
C GLN A 24 -8.96 -3.63 7.96
N LEU A 25 -8.31 -2.60 8.49
CA LEU A 25 -8.97 -1.44 9.10
C LEU A 25 -9.73 -0.60 8.06
N ILE A 26 -9.14 -0.38 6.89
CA ILE A 26 -9.79 0.32 5.77
C ILE A 26 -11.03 -0.46 5.33
N LEU A 27 -10.95 -1.79 5.20
CA LEU A 27 -12.07 -2.64 4.81
C LEU A 27 -13.22 -2.59 5.82
N GLN A 28 -12.90 -2.66 7.12
CA GLN A 28 -13.89 -2.50 8.18
C GLN A 28 -14.60 -1.16 8.09
N THR A 29 -13.84 -0.08 7.88
CA THR A 29 -14.37 1.28 7.74
C THR A 29 -15.27 1.41 6.50
N LEU A 30 -14.87 0.84 5.35
CA LEU A 30 -15.69 0.84 4.14
C LEU A 30 -16.99 0.06 4.33
N LYS A 31 -16.95 -1.06 5.07
CA LYS A 31 -18.13 -1.89 5.35
C LYS A 31 -19.07 -1.30 6.40
N ASP A 32 -18.63 -0.29 7.15
CA ASP A 32 -19.46 0.38 8.16
C ASP A 32 -20.73 0.98 7.52
N PRO A 33 -21.94 0.64 8.01
CA PRO A 33 -23.20 1.21 7.51
C PRO A 33 -23.29 2.74 7.55
N ALA A 34 -22.53 3.41 8.42
CA ALA A 34 -22.48 4.87 8.52
C ALA A 34 -21.80 5.52 7.31
N VAL A 35 -20.93 4.79 6.58
CA VAL A 35 -20.34 5.28 5.32
C VAL A 35 -21.37 5.09 4.20
N PRO A 36 -21.86 6.17 3.56
CA PRO A 36 -22.91 6.04 2.55
C PRO A 36 -22.39 5.43 1.23
N TRP A 37 -23.19 4.55 0.63
CA TRP A 37 -22.91 4.02 -0.71
C TRP A 37 -22.84 5.13 -1.77
N ASN A 38 -21.93 4.97 -2.74
CA ASN A 38 -21.74 5.80 -3.93
C ASN A 38 -21.33 7.27 -3.70
N ARG A 39 -21.29 7.74 -2.45
CA ARG A 39 -20.91 9.12 -2.09
C ARG A 39 -20.01 9.22 -0.86
N GLY A 40 -20.01 8.23 0.02
CA GLY A 40 -19.12 8.17 1.16
C GLY A 40 -17.68 7.94 0.71
N VAL A 41 -16.75 8.66 1.30
CA VAL A 41 -15.31 8.51 1.04
C VAL A 41 -14.60 8.16 2.34
N VAL A 42 -13.84 7.08 2.32
CA VAL A 42 -12.89 6.73 3.37
C VAL A 42 -11.53 7.29 2.95
N LEU A 43 -11.00 8.23 3.72
CA LEU A 43 -9.67 8.80 3.53
C LEU A 43 -8.72 8.22 4.59
N TRP A 44 -7.67 7.55 4.13
CA TRP A 44 -6.56 7.11 4.95
C TRP A 44 -5.40 8.10 4.85
N VAL A 45 -4.87 8.50 6.01
CA VAL A 45 -3.67 9.35 6.11
C VAL A 45 -2.77 8.77 7.20
N ASP A 46 -1.52 8.41 6.86
CA ASP A 46 -0.56 7.96 7.85
C ASP A 46 -0.26 9.07 8.85
N ALA A 47 -0.10 8.73 10.13
CA ALA A 47 0.09 9.68 11.24
C ALA A 47 1.30 10.62 11.09
N GLY A 48 2.27 10.28 10.24
CA GLY A 48 3.41 11.15 9.91
C GLY A 48 3.10 12.24 8.86
N ASN A 49 1.85 12.35 8.42
CA ASN A 49 1.38 13.35 7.46
C ASN A 49 0.43 14.33 8.13
N TYR A 50 0.39 15.53 7.58
CA TYR A 50 -0.45 16.63 8.03
C TYR A 50 -1.32 17.13 6.89
N LEU A 51 -2.63 17.19 7.12
CA LEU A 51 -3.58 17.85 6.23
C LEU A 51 -3.58 19.35 6.52
N HIS A 52 -2.97 20.15 5.64
CA HIS A 52 -2.85 21.59 5.80
C HIS A 52 -3.93 22.37 5.02
N ALA A 53 -4.69 21.69 4.17
CA ALA A 53 -5.87 22.23 3.50
C ALA A 53 -7.02 21.22 3.47
N ASP A 54 -8.21 21.67 3.07
CA ASP A 54 -9.38 20.80 2.91
C ASP A 54 -9.17 19.80 1.75
N PRO A 55 -9.16 18.48 2.00
CA PRO A 55 -8.94 17.48 0.96
C PRO A 55 -10.16 17.30 0.05
N ARG A 56 -11.36 17.73 0.44
CA ARG A 56 -12.61 17.38 -0.26
C ARG A 56 -12.63 17.82 -1.73
N PRO A 57 -12.18 19.03 -2.12
CA PRO A 57 -12.14 19.42 -3.54
C PRO A 57 -11.20 18.55 -4.38
N LEU A 58 -10.03 18.21 -3.84
CA LEU A 58 -9.06 17.32 -4.50
C LEU A 58 -9.65 15.92 -4.70
N LEU A 59 -10.20 15.34 -3.64
CA LEU A 59 -10.79 14.00 -3.67
C LEU A 59 -12.02 13.93 -4.55
N SER A 60 -12.86 14.96 -4.55
CA SER A 60 -14.04 15.04 -5.42
C SER A 60 -13.64 14.97 -6.90
N THR A 61 -12.57 15.67 -7.30
CA THR A 61 -12.07 15.63 -8.67
C THR A 61 -11.45 14.27 -8.99
N ALA A 62 -10.60 13.75 -8.09
CA ALA A 62 -9.90 12.49 -8.30
C ALA A 62 -10.86 11.28 -8.43
N LEU A 63 -11.93 11.26 -7.64
CA LEU A 63 -12.91 10.17 -7.59
C LEU A 63 -14.04 10.28 -8.62
N GLN A 64 -14.07 11.32 -9.47
CA GLN A 64 -15.03 11.37 -10.60
C GLN A 64 -14.78 10.26 -11.62
N GLY A 65 -13.51 9.91 -11.87
CA GLY A 65 -13.11 8.88 -12.83
C GLY A 65 -12.51 7.62 -12.20
N SER A 66 -12.64 7.44 -10.88
CA SER A 66 -12.06 6.32 -10.13
C SER A 66 -12.78 6.08 -8.82
N ASP A 67 -12.85 4.83 -8.36
CA ASP A 67 -13.36 4.50 -7.02
C ASP A 67 -12.27 4.50 -5.95
N VAL A 68 -11.02 4.37 -6.38
CA VAL A 68 -9.83 4.37 -5.53
C VAL A 68 -8.84 5.37 -6.10
N THR A 69 -8.21 6.16 -5.24
CA THR A 69 -7.13 7.07 -5.64
C THR A 69 -6.04 7.14 -4.57
N ALA A 70 -4.84 7.51 -5.02
CA ALA A 70 -3.63 7.62 -4.20
C ALA A 70 -2.68 8.64 -4.84
N LEU A 71 -1.64 9.05 -4.11
CA LEU A 71 -0.61 9.93 -4.66
C LEU A 71 0.41 9.13 -5.47
N ARG A 72 0.66 9.56 -6.71
CA ARG A 72 1.74 9.03 -7.54
C ARG A 72 3.07 9.62 -7.08
N LEU A 73 3.97 8.77 -6.61
CA LEU A 73 5.29 9.21 -6.18
C LEU A 73 6.13 9.70 -7.38
N LYS A 74 7.08 10.58 -7.12
CA LYS A 74 8.10 10.98 -8.09
C LYS A 74 9.39 10.24 -7.81
N TRP A 75 10.07 9.79 -8.87
CA TRP A 75 11.39 9.15 -8.78
C TRP A 75 11.41 7.87 -7.93
N CYS A 76 10.27 7.21 -7.78
CA CYS A 76 10.15 5.93 -7.10
C CYS A 76 9.52 4.94 -8.09
N LEU A 77 10.31 4.34 -8.97
CA LEU A 77 9.78 3.37 -9.93
C LEU A 77 9.43 2.05 -9.23
N GLU A 78 8.44 1.32 -9.74
CA GLU A 78 8.11 -0.01 -9.17
C GLU A 78 9.30 -0.94 -9.13
N VAL A 79 10.09 -0.96 -10.20
CA VAL A 79 11.27 -1.83 -10.27
C VAL A 79 12.24 -1.55 -9.13
N GLU A 80 12.38 -0.29 -8.70
CA GLU A 80 13.31 0.06 -7.63
C GLU A 80 12.71 -0.19 -6.24
N TRP A 81 11.38 -0.13 -6.09
CA TRP A 81 10.68 -0.10 -4.80
C TRP A 81 9.74 -1.28 -4.52
N THR A 82 9.70 -2.27 -5.40
CA THR A 82 8.89 -3.49 -5.26
C THR A 82 9.73 -4.72 -5.60
N SER A 83 9.85 -5.64 -4.64
CA SER A 83 10.58 -6.91 -4.80
C SER A 83 10.15 -7.72 -6.02
N GLU A 84 11.12 -8.35 -6.69
CA GLU A 84 10.85 -9.30 -7.76
C GLU A 84 10.07 -10.51 -7.23
N VAL A 85 10.38 -10.95 -6.01
CA VAL A 85 9.70 -12.07 -5.34
C VAL A 85 8.21 -11.76 -5.22
N THR A 86 7.85 -10.55 -4.81
CA THR A 86 6.45 -10.10 -4.75
C THR A 86 5.82 -10.10 -6.14
N LEU A 87 6.48 -9.53 -7.16
CA LEU A 87 5.92 -9.53 -8.53
C LEU A 87 5.62 -10.93 -9.05
N ARG A 88 6.55 -11.87 -8.86
CA ARG A 88 6.36 -13.27 -9.26
C ARG A 88 5.25 -13.92 -8.44
N ARG A 89 5.22 -13.68 -7.13
CA ARG A 89 4.19 -14.25 -6.24
C ARG A 89 2.78 -13.77 -6.59
N LEU A 90 2.65 -12.54 -7.08
CA LEU A 90 1.41 -11.94 -7.54
C LEU A 90 1.05 -12.28 -9.00
N ASN A 91 1.87 -13.07 -9.71
CA ASN A 91 1.74 -13.32 -11.15
C ASN A 91 1.68 -12.03 -12.00
N MET A 92 2.47 -11.03 -11.61
CA MET A 92 2.57 -9.72 -12.29
C MET A 92 3.93 -9.49 -12.95
N SER A 93 4.84 -10.46 -12.89
CA SER A 93 6.19 -10.38 -13.46
C SER A 93 6.23 -10.15 -14.98
N ASP A 94 5.23 -10.64 -15.73
CA ASP A 94 5.18 -10.47 -17.18
C ASP A 94 4.71 -9.08 -17.61
N ARG A 95 4.33 -8.24 -16.65
CA ARG A 95 3.77 -6.90 -16.89
C ARG A 95 4.85 -5.84 -16.77
N TYR A 96 5.91 -5.96 -17.57
CA TYR A 96 7.02 -5.00 -17.62
C TYR A 96 6.57 -3.53 -17.75
N ALA A 97 5.42 -3.28 -18.39
CA ALA A 97 4.81 -1.95 -18.50
C ALA A 97 4.43 -1.29 -17.15
N LEU A 98 4.43 -2.05 -16.04
CA LEU A 98 4.23 -1.54 -14.68
C LEU A 98 5.55 -1.18 -13.99
N MET A 99 6.65 -1.81 -14.38
CA MET A 99 7.95 -1.76 -13.69
C MET A 99 8.62 -0.39 -13.85
N ASP A 100 8.45 0.24 -15.01
CA ASP A 100 8.94 1.59 -15.32
C ASP A 100 7.98 2.71 -14.85
N ARG A 101 6.91 2.35 -14.13
CA ARG A 101 5.92 3.31 -13.64
C ARG A 101 6.23 3.72 -12.23
N PRO A 102 6.04 4.99 -11.87
CA PRO A 102 6.16 5.41 -10.48
C PRO A 102 5.17 4.67 -9.58
N GLN A 103 5.61 4.28 -8.40
CA GLN A 103 4.81 3.65 -7.35
C GLN A 103 3.80 4.64 -6.76
N LEU A 104 2.71 4.12 -6.20
CA LEU A 104 1.72 4.89 -5.45
C LEU A 104 2.08 4.86 -3.96
N GLY A 105 2.02 6.02 -3.31
CA GLY A 105 2.28 6.13 -1.87
C GLY A 105 1.08 5.64 -1.06
N ALA A 106 1.27 4.63 -0.22
CA ALA A 106 0.24 4.06 0.66
C ALA A 106 0.08 4.81 1.99
N TYR A 107 0.41 6.10 1.98
CA TYR A 107 0.30 7.02 3.11
C TYR A 107 -0.84 8.03 2.99
N PHE A 108 -1.39 8.20 1.78
CA PHE A 108 -2.57 9.01 1.49
C PHE A 108 -3.41 8.27 0.44
N LEU A 109 -4.49 7.63 0.90
CA LEU A 109 -5.36 6.78 0.09
C LEU A 109 -6.81 7.20 0.26
N ALA A 110 -7.58 7.25 -0.82
CA ALA A 110 -9.00 7.56 -0.74
C ALA A 110 -9.83 6.54 -1.53
N PHE A 111 -10.96 6.15 -0.92
CA PHE A 111 -11.85 5.11 -1.43
C PHE A 111 -13.28 5.63 -1.39
N ARG A 112 -13.93 5.78 -2.56
CA ARG A 112 -15.38 5.97 -2.62
C ARG A 112 -16.03 4.63 -2.31
N LYS A 113 -16.92 4.57 -1.31
CA LYS A 113 -17.64 3.34 -0.99
C LYS A 113 -18.49 2.88 -2.17
N SER A 114 -18.00 1.86 -2.84
CA SER A 114 -18.61 1.12 -3.94
C SER A 114 -18.21 -0.35 -3.86
N GLU A 115 -18.90 -1.22 -4.60
CA GLU A 115 -18.54 -2.63 -4.71
C GLU A 115 -17.10 -2.80 -5.22
N VAL A 116 -16.69 -1.97 -6.17
CA VAL A 116 -15.34 -1.95 -6.75
C VAL A 116 -14.29 -1.61 -5.69
N SER A 117 -14.52 -0.55 -4.89
CA SER A 117 -13.58 -0.17 -3.83
C SER A 117 -13.46 -1.24 -2.74
N ILE A 118 -14.56 -1.91 -2.40
CA ILE A 118 -14.59 -2.96 -1.39
C ILE A 118 -13.85 -4.18 -1.91
N ALA A 119 -14.15 -4.63 -3.14
CA ALA A 119 -13.46 -5.74 -3.78
C ALA A 119 -11.94 -5.47 -3.92
N PHE A 120 -11.56 -4.23 -4.24
CA PHE A 120 -10.15 -3.83 -4.27
C PHE A 120 -9.47 -4.02 -2.91
N VAL A 121 -10.06 -3.52 -1.82
CA VAL A 121 -9.45 -3.62 -0.49
C VAL A 121 -9.49 -5.06 0.03
N GLU A 122 -10.52 -5.84 -0.31
CA GLU A 122 -10.58 -7.28 -0.02
C GLU A 122 -9.43 -8.03 -0.70
N GLU A 123 -9.18 -7.74 -1.98
CA GLU A 123 -8.07 -8.37 -2.71
C GLU A 123 -6.71 -7.91 -2.20
N TRP A 124 -6.54 -6.61 -1.91
CA TRP A 124 -5.34 -6.09 -1.28
C TRP A 124 -5.06 -6.76 0.08
N LEU A 125 -6.08 -6.93 0.92
CA LEU A 125 -5.98 -7.66 2.17
C LEU A 125 -5.65 -9.14 1.95
N ARG A 126 -6.30 -9.79 0.98
CA ARG A 126 -6.07 -11.21 0.65
C ARG A 126 -4.61 -11.44 0.24
N LEU A 127 -4.09 -10.58 -0.64
CA LEU A 127 -2.70 -10.63 -1.10
C LEU A 127 -1.71 -10.30 0.01
N SER A 128 -2.04 -9.34 0.88
CA SER A 128 -1.19 -8.96 2.01
C SER A 128 -1.08 -10.07 3.08
N GLN A 129 -2.05 -10.99 3.15
CA GLN A 129 -1.98 -12.13 4.08
C GLN A 129 -0.98 -13.22 3.62
N ASP A 130 -0.46 -13.14 2.40
CA ASP A 130 0.61 -14.03 1.93
C ASP A 130 1.98 -13.47 2.36
N PRO A 131 2.71 -14.15 3.26
CA PRO A 131 4.00 -13.65 3.76
C PRO A 131 5.03 -13.42 2.65
N VAL A 132 5.02 -14.24 1.59
CA VAL A 132 5.96 -14.11 0.47
C VAL A 132 5.63 -12.87 -0.35
N ALA A 133 4.35 -12.57 -0.57
CA ALA A 133 3.94 -11.36 -1.26
C ALA A 133 4.21 -10.10 -0.43
N LEU A 134 3.96 -10.15 0.88
CA LEU A 134 4.07 -9.01 1.79
C LEU A 134 5.50 -8.68 2.19
N LEU A 135 6.38 -9.66 2.36
CA LEU A 135 7.76 -9.43 2.78
C LEU A 135 8.75 -9.48 1.61
N GLY A 136 8.34 -9.98 0.44
CA GLY A 136 9.22 -10.14 -0.71
C GLY A 136 10.40 -11.05 -0.38
N SER A 137 11.61 -10.64 -0.78
CA SER A 137 12.86 -11.38 -0.50
C SER A 137 13.11 -11.62 1.00
N ALA A 138 12.58 -10.77 1.89
CA ALA A 138 12.72 -10.94 3.33
C ALA A 138 11.92 -12.14 3.89
N ALA A 139 10.96 -12.70 3.14
CA ALA A 139 10.16 -13.84 3.58
C ALA A 139 11.03 -15.08 3.88
N SER A 140 12.14 -15.26 3.17
CA SER A 140 13.10 -16.35 3.41
C SER A 140 13.72 -16.34 4.82
N LYS A 141 13.70 -15.19 5.50
CA LYS A 141 14.24 -14.99 6.86
C LYS A 141 13.17 -15.27 7.93
N LEU A 142 11.91 -15.52 7.56
CA LEU A 142 10.83 -15.86 8.48
C LEU A 142 10.90 -17.33 8.94
N ASP A 143 11.50 -18.20 8.10
CA ASP A 143 11.61 -19.64 8.33
C ASP A 143 12.88 -20.05 9.11
N SER A 144 13.84 -19.13 9.28
CA SER A 144 15.03 -19.40 10.10
C SER A 144 14.65 -19.33 11.59
N GLU A 145 14.85 -20.43 12.32
CA GLU A 145 14.47 -20.72 13.72
C GLU A 145 15.01 -19.75 14.80
N ASP A 146 15.36 -18.51 14.48
CA ASP A 146 15.54 -17.46 15.48
C ASP A 146 14.15 -16.93 15.89
N GLU A 147 13.49 -17.69 16.77
CA GLU A 147 12.35 -17.25 17.58
C GLU A 147 12.72 -15.97 18.33
N GLY A 148 12.46 -14.82 17.71
CA GLY A 148 12.79 -13.50 18.26
C GLY A 148 13.65 -12.61 17.37
N SER A 149 14.03 -13.05 16.16
CA SER A 149 14.68 -12.16 15.20
C SER A 149 13.69 -11.09 14.73
N ASN A 150 13.78 -9.91 15.36
CA ASN A 150 13.26 -8.69 14.76
C ASN A 150 13.92 -8.55 13.39
N LEU A 151 13.22 -8.87 12.30
CA LEU A 151 13.76 -8.70 10.95
C LEU A 151 14.31 -7.27 10.84
N PRO A 152 15.65 -7.11 10.68
CA PRO A 152 16.28 -5.81 10.82
C PRO A 152 15.81 -4.86 9.71
N ALA A 153 15.73 -3.58 10.06
CA ALA A 153 15.28 -2.49 9.21
C ALA A 153 16.32 -2.06 8.15
N THR A 154 17.01 -3.01 7.50
CA THR A 154 18.09 -2.67 6.57
C THR A 154 17.61 -2.59 5.13
N LYS A 155 18.28 -1.75 4.35
CA LYS A 155 18.25 -1.70 2.87
C LYS A 155 18.75 -3.01 2.21
N ASP A 156 19.11 -4.01 3.00
CA ASP A 156 19.73 -5.27 2.56
C ASP A 156 18.72 -6.43 2.56
N ASP A 157 17.53 -6.17 2.02
CA ASP A 157 16.78 -7.23 1.36
C ASP A 157 17.41 -7.35 -0.04
N ASN A 158 18.62 -7.96 -0.09
CA ASN A 158 19.45 -8.09 -1.28
C ASN A 158 18.67 -8.84 -2.37
N GLU A 159 17.90 -8.08 -3.13
CA GLU A 159 17.33 -8.54 -4.38
C GLU A 159 18.49 -9.01 -5.25
N THR A 160 18.38 -10.22 -5.78
CA THR A 160 19.45 -10.83 -6.58
C THR A 160 19.66 -10.12 -7.91
N HIS A 161 18.69 -9.32 -8.34
CA HIS A 161 18.70 -8.66 -9.64
C HIS A 161 18.92 -7.13 -9.48
N PRO A 162 19.95 -6.53 -10.13
CA PRO A 162 20.39 -5.14 -9.86
C PRO A 162 19.34 -4.03 -10.01
N MET A 163 18.30 -4.28 -10.82
CA MET A 163 17.22 -3.31 -11.02
C MET A 163 16.28 -3.22 -9.81
N PHE A 164 16.16 -4.29 -9.03
CA PHE A 164 15.34 -4.35 -7.84
C PHE A 164 16.17 -3.96 -6.62
N GLN A 165 15.75 -2.90 -5.92
CA GLN A 165 16.59 -2.29 -4.87
C GLN A 165 15.99 -2.42 -3.48
N THR A 166 14.66 -2.31 -3.36
CA THR A 166 13.97 -2.40 -2.06
C THR A 166 12.52 -2.87 -2.25
N HIS A 167 11.84 -3.14 -1.13
CA HIS A 167 10.44 -3.54 -1.09
C HIS A 167 9.65 -2.76 -0.03
N GLN A 168 8.45 -2.31 -0.41
CA GLN A 168 7.58 -1.49 0.43
C GLN A 168 6.34 -2.23 0.94
N ALA A 169 6.42 -3.56 1.08
CA ALA A 169 5.39 -4.41 1.69
C ALA A 169 3.98 -4.14 1.14
N ASP A 170 3.03 -3.79 2.00
CA ASP A 170 1.63 -3.52 1.63
C ASP A 170 1.50 -2.45 0.54
N GLN A 171 2.40 -1.45 0.51
CA GLN A 171 2.41 -0.38 -0.50
C GLN A 171 2.72 -0.93 -1.89
N SER A 172 3.67 -1.87 -1.99
CA SER A 172 3.99 -2.53 -3.26
C SER A 172 2.77 -3.29 -3.78
N ILE A 173 2.09 -4.06 -2.92
CA ILE A 173 0.88 -4.82 -3.29
C ILE A 173 -0.24 -3.86 -3.72
N PHE A 174 -0.51 -2.82 -2.92
CA PHE A 174 -1.49 -1.78 -3.23
C PHE A 174 -1.22 -1.15 -4.60
N SER A 175 0.02 -0.72 -4.83
CA SER A 175 0.41 0.04 -6.02
C SER A 175 0.30 -0.80 -7.30
N LEU A 176 0.70 -2.07 -7.24
CA LEU A 176 0.58 -3.00 -8.36
C LEU A 176 -0.88 -3.30 -8.69
N LEU A 177 -1.69 -3.66 -7.68
CA LEU A 177 -3.11 -3.96 -7.85
C LEU A 177 -3.88 -2.73 -8.36
N PHE A 178 -3.53 -1.54 -7.85
CA PHE A 178 -4.13 -0.28 -8.25
C PHE A 178 -3.97 -0.03 -9.76
N LYS A 179 -2.78 -0.29 -10.28
CA LYS A 179 -2.46 -0.13 -11.71
C LYS A 179 -3.09 -1.21 -12.56
N ASP A 180 -3.11 -2.45 -12.09
CA ASP A 180 -3.73 -3.58 -12.78
C ASP A 180 -5.21 -3.30 -13.10
N LEU A 181 -5.93 -2.73 -12.13
CA LEU A 181 -7.35 -2.40 -12.25
C LEU A 181 -7.61 -1.05 -12.95
N GLY A 182 -6.56 -0.34 -13.38
CA GLY A 182 -6.68 0.89 -14.18
C GLY A 182 -7.19 2.11 -13.41
N PHE A 183 -6.98 2.17 -12.09
CA PHE A 183 -7.38 3.34 -11.29
C PHE A 183 -6.52 4.58 -11.59
N ARG A 184 -7.04 5.75 -11.23
CA ARG A 184 -6.42 7.06 -11.52
C ARG A 184 -5.81 7.66 -10.25
N ALA A 185 -4.51 7.89 -10.31
CA ALA A 185 -3.76 8.52 -9.23
C ALA A 185 -3.74 10.04 -9.36
N ILE A 186 -3.63 10.72 -8.21
CA ILE A 186 -3.38 12.15 -8.09
C ILE A 186 -1.88 12.40 -8.26
N SER A 187 -1.49 13.51 -8.88
CA SER A 187 -0.07 13.90 -8.93
C SER A 187 0.47 14.26 -7.54
N LEU A 188 1.76 14.09 -7.32
CA LEU A 188 2.35 14.42 -6.02
C LEU A 188 2.21 15.92 -5.70
N GLU A 189 2.29 16.77 -6.73
CA GLU A 189 2.15 18.22 -6.63
C GLU A 189 0.75 18.64 -6.19
N GLU A 190 -0.30 18.07 -6.81
CA GLU A 190 -1.68 18.32 -6.39
C GLU A 190 -1.92 17.81 -4.97
N GLY A 191 -1.38 16.63 -4.63
CA GLY A 191 -1.43 16.08 -3.28
C GLY A 191 -0.79 17.02 -2.25
N HIS A 192 0.39 17.57 -2.56
CA HIS A 192 1.11 18.48 -1.67
C HIS A 192 0.42 19.82 -1.41
N ASN A 193 -0.56 20.21 -2.23
CA ASN A 193 -1.43 21.35 -1.92
C ASN A 193 -2.41 21.07 -0.76
N VAL A 194 -2.52 19.81 -0.30
CA VAL A 194 -3.47 19.37 0.73
C VAL A 194 -2.78 18.64 1.88
N VAL A 195 -1.81 17.77 1.56
CA VAL A 195 -1.14 16.89 2.52
C VAL A 195 0.37 16.97 2.37
N THR A 196 1.09 17.10 3.46
CA THR A 196 2.57 17.05 3.46
C THR A 196 3.07 16.16 4.59
N LEU A 197 4.29 15.66 4.46
CA LEU A 197 4.97 14.98 5.56
C LEU A 197 5.28 16.00 6.66
N ASP A 198 5.01 15.61 7.91
CA ASP A 198 5.19 16.48 9.07
C ASP A 198 6.63 17.01 9.20
N ARG A 199 7.61 16.18 8.83
CA ARG A 199 9.04 16.52 8.80
C ARG A 199 9.45 17.57 7.76
N TRP A 200 8.53 18.00 6.89
CA TRP A 200 8.79 19.05 5.88
C TRP A 200 8.24 20.42 6.30
N ARG A 201 7.78 20.56 7.54
CA ARG A 201 7.55 21.86 8.16
C ARG A 201 8.90 22.56 8.33
N VAL A 202 9.14 23.58 7.52
CA VAL A 202 10.16 24.61 7.74
C VAL A 202 9.47 25.84 8.30
#